data_AF-A0A821LF54-F1
#
_entry.id   AF-A0A821LF54-F1
#
_cell.length_a   1.000
_cell.length_b   1.000
_cell.length_c   1.000
_cell.angle_alpha   90.00
_cell.angle_beta   90.00
_cell.angle_gamma   90.00
#
_symmetry.space_group_name_H-M   'P 1'
#
loop_
_entity.id
_entity.type
_entity.pdbx_description
1 polymer ?
#
loop_
_entity_poly.entity_id
_entity_poly.type
_entity_poly.pdbx_seq_one_letter_code
_entity_poly.pdbx_strand_id
1 'polypeptide(L)' 'SNPKYAWLIRQNNTGISEIVFNQYEISLVKVNDTGHLKFLMPESLEKNGYNYEMK' A
#
# COMPACT_ATOMS: atom_id res chain seq x y z
N SER A 1 -1.89 -16.06 15.54
CA SER A 1 -1.46 -15.34 14.33
C SER A 1 -0.02 -14.88 14.50
N ASN A 2 0.87 -15.10 13.52
CA ASN A 2 2.31 -14.81 13.63
C ASN A 2 2.61 -13.38 13.10
N PRO A 3 2.94 -12.42 13.97
CA PRO A 3 3.11 -11.02 13.58
C PRO A 3 4.29 -10.77 12.64
N LYS A 4 5.23 -11.71 12.49
CA LYS A 4 6.38 -11.58 11.57
C LYS A 4 5.98 -11.34 10.11
N TYR A 5 4.80 -11.84 9.69
CA TYR A 5 4.32 -11.64 8.31
C TYR A 5 3.48 -10.38 8.12
N ALA A 6 2.91 -9.82 9.20
CA ALA A 6 2.07 -8.62 9.13
C ALA A 6 2.87 -7.37 8.73
N TRP A 7 4.18 -7.35 9.02
CA TRP A 7 5.09 -6.25 8.66
C TRP A 7 5.71 -6.36 7.27
N LEU A 8 5.50 -7.47 6.54
CA LEU A 8 6.11 -7.66 5.21
C LEU A 8 5.46 -6.78 4.14
N ILE A 9 4.23 -6.31 4.36
CA ILE A 9 3.50 -5.50 3.39
C ILE A 9 3.12 -4.19 4.07
N ARG A 10 3.85 -3.12 3.76
CA ARG A 10 3.46 -1.77 4.15
C ARG A 10 2.10 -1.44 3.54
N GLN A 11 1.14 -1.06 4.37
CA GLN A 11 -0.19 -0.61 3.95
C GLN A 11 -0.38 0.84 4.37
N ASN A 12 -0.74 1.68 3.41
CA ASN A 12 -1.09 3.07 3.64
C ASN A 12 -2.57 3.15 4.02
N ASN A 13 -2.96 4.22 4.73
CA ASN A 13 -4.37 4.51 4.96
C ASN A 13 -5.10 4.59 3.62
N THR A 14 -6.25 3.92 3.56
CA THR A 14 -7.09 3.80 2.35
C THR A 14 -6.38 3.25 1.11
N GLY A 15 -5.23 2.58 1.25
CA GLY A 15 -4.56 1.87 0.15
C GLY A 15 -5.41 0.69 -0.33
N ILE A 16 -5.53 0.53 -1.65
CA ILE A 16 -6.33 -0.54 -2.26
C ILE A 16 -5.42 -1.73 -2.59
N SER A 17 -5.78 -2.92 -2.12
CA SER A 17 -5.13 -4.16 -2.52
C SER A 17 -6.14 -5.09 -3.18
N GLU A 18 -5.77 -5.72 -4.27
CA GLU A 18 -6.64 -6.63 -5.04
C GLU A 18 -6.07 -8.05 -5.00
N ILE A 19 -6.91 -9.00 -4.59
CA ILE A 19 -6.60 -10.41 -4.52
C ILE A 19 -7.60 -11.15 -5.40
N VAL A 20 -7.11 -11.98 -6.29
CA VAL A 20 -7.93 -12.81 -7.17
C VAL A 20 -7.82 -14.26 -6.72
N PHE A 21 -8.98 -14.88 -6.53
CA PHE A 21 -9.11 -16.31 -6.26
C PHE A 21 -9.52 -16.98 -7.57
N ASN A 22 -8.68 -17.89 -8.06
CA ASN A 22 -9.06 -18.77 -9.15
C ASN A 22 -9.11 -20.23 -8.64
N GLN A 23 -9.51 -21.17 -9.51
CA GLN A 23 -9.72 -22.56 -9.10
C GLN A 23 -8.44 -23.24 -8.58
N TYR A 24 -7.25 -22.73 -8.92
CA TYR A 24 -5.96 -23.41 -8.70
C TYR A 24 -5.00 -22.63 -7.80
N GLU A 25 -5.19 -21.32 -7.66
CA GLU A 25 -4.28 -20.44 -6.94
C GLU A 25 -4.97 -19.16 -6.42
N ILE A 26 -4.28 -18.53 -5.47
CA ILE A 26 -4.60 -17.20 -4.95
C ILE A 26 -3.51 -16.26 -5.46
N SER A 27 -3.91 -15.23 -6.20
CA SER A 27 -2.99 -14.32 -6.86
C SER A 27 -3.17 -12.90 -6.32
N LEU A 28 -2.07 -12.29 -5.87
CA LEU A 28 -2.03 -10.90 -5.43
C LEU A 28 -1.78 -10.01 -6.65
N VAL A 29 -2.82 -9.32 -7.12
CA VAL A 29 -2.78 -8.55 -8.38
C VAL A 29 -2.34 -7.12 -8.15
N LYS A 30 -2.70 -6.56 -7.00
CA LYS A 30 -2.38 -5.18 -6.63
C LYS A 30 -2.17 -5.09 -5.13
N VAL A 31 -1.17 -4.31 -4.72
CA VAL A 31 -0.81 -4.13 -3.32
C VAL A 31 -0.69 -2.64 -3.03
N ASN A 32 -1.47 -2.18 -2.04
CA ASN A 32 -1.36 -0.84 -1.47
C ASN A 32 -1.37 0.31 -2.52
N ASP A 33 -2.28 0.24 -3.48
CA ASP A 33 -2.46 1.26 -4.52
C ASP A 33 -3.11 2.52 -3.94
N THR A 34 -2.39 3.63 -4.04
CA THR A 34 -2.81 4.96 -3.61
C THR A 34 -3.00 5.92 -4.80
N GLY A 35 -3.09 5.41 -6.03
CA GLY A 35 -3.23 6.24 -7.24
C GLY A 35 -4.44 7.17 -7.19
N HIS A 36 -5.53 6.73 -6.56
CA HIS A 36 -6.73 7.54 -6.35
C HIS A 36 -6.54 8.68 -5.34
N LEU A 37 -5.49 8.65 -4.51
CA LEU A 37 -5.17 9.68 -3.51
C LEU A 37 -4.16 10.71 -4.03
N LYS A 38 -3.72 10.63 -5.29
CA LYS A 38 -2.72 11.55 -5.87
C LYS A 38 -3.09 13.03 -5.72
N PHE A 39 -4.38 13.35 -5.72
CA PHE A 39 -4.86 14.73 -5.50
C PHE A 39 -4.58 15.27 -4.09
N LEU A 40 -4.36 14.38 -3.10
CA LEU A 40 -3.98 14.75 -1.72
C LEU A 40 -2.47 14.88 -1.55
N MET A 41 -1.67 14.39 -2.51
CA MET A 41 -0.22 14.38 -2.47
C MET A 41 0.33 15.34 -3.52
N PRO A 42 0.68 16.60 -3.16
CA PRO A 42 1.36 17.49 -4.09
C PRO A 42 2.65 16.84 -4.63
N GLU A 43 2.90 17.00 -5.93
CA GLU A 43 4.00 16.36 -6.70
C GLU A 43 5.40 16.53 -6.06
N SER A 44 5.58 17.54 -5.20
CA SER A 44 6.80 17.77 -4.44
C SER A 44 7.09 16.72 -3.35
N LEU A 45 6.11 15.92 -2.94
CA LEU A 45 6.25 14.86 -1.92
C LEU A 45 6.71 13.52 -2.51
N GLU A 46 6.52 13.27 -3.81
CA GLU A 46 6.93 12.01 -4.45
C GLU A 46 8.45 11.93 -4.69
N LYS A 47 9.15 13.07 -4.82
CA LYS A 47 10.60 13.12 -5.08
C LYS A 47 11.48 12.87 -3.86
N ASN A 48 10.92 13.02 -2.66
CA ASN A 48 11.66 13.01 -1.41
C ASN A 48 10.94 12.02 -0.50
N GLY A 49 11.39 10.77 -0.50
CA GLY A 49 10.84 9.68 0.32
C GLY A 49 10.98 9.90 1.84
N TYR A 50 10.28 10.88 2.40
CA TYR A 50 10.40 11.27 3.80
C TYR A 50 9.11 11.01 4.58
N ASN A 51 9.22 10.03 5.47
CA ASN A 51 9.14 10.22 6.92
C ASN A 51 8.42 11.50 7.38
N TYR A 52 7.14 11.33 7.74
CA TYR A 52 6.44 12.31 8.56
C TYR A 52 7.00 12.24 9.99
N GLU A 53 7.89 13.16 10.36
CA GLU A 53 8.05 13.53 11.77
C GLU A 53 6.79 14.31 12.17
N MET A 54 5.94 13.69 12.99
CA MET A 54 4.80 14.37 13.59
C MET A 54 5.32 15.36 14.65
N LYS A 55 4.99 16.64 14.51
CA LYS A 55 5.03 17.62 15.60
C LYS A 55 3.81 17.45 16.49
#